data_AF-E0NWW3-F1
#
_entry.id   AF-E0NWW3-F1
#
_cell.length_a   1.000
_cell.length_b   1.000
_cell.length_c   1.000
_cell.angle_alpha   90.00
_cell.angle_beta   90.00
_cell.angle_gamma   90.00
#
_symmetry.space_group_name_H-M   'P 1'
#
loop_
_entity.id
_entity.type
_entity.pdbx_description
1 polymer ?
#
loop_
_entity_poly.entity_id
_entity_poly.type
_entity_poly.pdbx_seq_one_letter_code
_entity_poly.pdbx_strand_id
1 'polypeptide(L)'
;MNHLPFKNYMEDAVDHMLKRLAPQYPDICMCDRCRTDMMMIALNNLPPRYVSTHKGDVLNRAEGMELQYEVEVLTETVRAMQIVDGQPHHGRDEEGL
;
A
#
# COMPACT_ATOMS: atom_id res chain seq x y z
N MET A 1 28.08 16.54 1.74
CA MET A 1 26.67 16.82 2.08
C MET A 1 25.98 15.48 2.24
N ASN A 2 25.42 15.18 3.42
CA ASN A 2 24.64 13.95 3.59
C ASN A 2 23.23 14.23 3.07
N HIS A 3 22.85 13.58 1.96
CA HIS A 3 21.48 13.63 1.47
C HIS A 3 20.60 12.80 2.41
N LEU A 4 19.48 13.38 2.84
CA LEU A 4 18.48 12.65 3.62
C LEU A 4 17.79 11.64 2.68
N PRO A 5 17.58 10.38 3.12
CA PRO A 5 16.83 9.41 2.33
C PRO A 5 15.41 9.92 2.08
N PHE A 6 14.83 9.63 0.91
CA PHE A 6 13.44 9.97 0.58
C PHE A 6 12.60 8.71 0.44
N LYS A 7 11.28 8.84 0.63
CA LYS A 7 10.31 7.74 0.50
C LYS A 7 8.99 8.23 -0.07
N ASN A 8 8.32 7.41 -0.89
CA ASN A 8 6.92 7.65 -1.25
C ASN A 8 6.04 7.33 -0.05
N TYR A 9 5.44 8.36 0.51
CA TYR A 9 4.64 8.26 1.70
C TYR A 9 3.38 7.41 1.53
N MET A 10 2.86 7.33 0.30
CA MET A 10 1.69 6.53 -0.02
C MET A 10 1.93 5.04 0.25
N GLU A 11 3.19 4.56 0.25
CA GLU A 11 3.52 3.18 0.59
C GLU A 11 3.07 2.81 2.01
N ASP A 12 3.30 3.71 2.98
CA ASP A 12 2.90 3.48 4.39
C ASP A 12 1.39 3.62 4.57
N ALA A 13 0.78 4.61 3.90
CA ALA A 13 -0.66 4.82 3.96
C ALA A 13 -1.44 3.61 3.39
N VAL A 14 -1.04 3.08 2.24
CA VAL A 14 -1.66 1.89 1.64
C VAL A 14 -1.44 0.65 2.51
N ASP A 15 -0.24 0.46 3.06
CA ASP A 15 0.02 -0.67 3.95
C ASP A 15 -0.84 -0.63 5.22
N HIS A 16 -0.95 0.55 5.84
CA HIS A 16 -1.81 0.73 7.01
C HIS A 16 -3.29 0.49 6.67
N MET A 17 -3.75 1.00 5.53
CA MET A 17 -5.11 0.75 5.04
C MET A 17 -5.38 -0.74 4.79
N LEU A 18 -4.44 -1.47 4.16
CA LEU A 18 -4.56 -2.92 3.96
C LEU A 18 -4.68 -3.66 5.29
N LYS A 19 -3.86 -3.32 6.28
CA LYS A 19 -3.95 -3.90 7.64
C LYS A 19 -5.28 -3.59 8.32
N ARG A 20 -5.82 -2.40 8.10
CA ARG A 20 -7.13 -1.97 8.63
C ARG A 20 -8.31 -2.69 7.97
N LEU A 21 -8.21 -2.98 6.67
CA LEU A 21 -9.26 -3.62 5.88
C LEU A 21 -9.21 -5.16 5.95
N ALA A 22 -8.03 -5.77 6.04
CA ALA A 22 -7.89 -7.24 6.00
C ALA A 22 -8.81 -8.00 6.98
N PRO A 23 -9.02 -7.57 8.25
CA PRO A 23 -9.95 -8.24 9.16
C PRO A 23 -11.43 -8.20 8.72
N GLN A 24 -11.79 -7.25 7.85
CA GLN A 24 -13.15 -7.09 7.32
C GLN A 24 -13.41 -7.96 6.09
N TYR A 25 -12.35 -8.50 5.46
CA TYR A 25 -12.41 -9.33 4.26
C TYR A 25 -11.60 -10.63 4.46
N PRO A 26 -12.04 -11.53 5.35
CA PRO A 26 -11.26 -12.71 5.75
C PRO A 26 -11.03 -13.71 4.61
N ASP A 27 -11.84 -13.67 3.56
CA ASP A 27 -11.73 -14.56 2.40
C ASP A 27 -10.63 -14.13 1.41
N ILE A 28 -10.20 -12.87 1.46
CA ILE A 28 -9.16 -12.33 0.57
C ILE A 28 -7.77 -12.71 1.10
N CYS A 29 -6.94 -13.30 0.24
CA CYS A 29 -5.60 -13.72 0.66
C CYS A 29 -4.67 -12.54 0.94
N MET A 30 -4.00 -12.59 2.11
CA MET A 30 -3.02 -11.58 2.56
C MET A 30 -1.59 -12.11 2.64
N CYS A 31 -1.25 -13.17 1.90
CA CYS A 31 0.15 -13.63 1.81
C CYS A 31 1.05 -12.53 1.20
N ASP A 32 2.37 -12.62 1.40
CA ASP A 32 3.30 -11.58 0.96
C ASP A 32 3.19 -11.24 -0.53
N ARG A 33 2.93 -12.23 -1.40
CA ARG A 33 2.73 -12.01 -2.84
C ARG A 33 1.45 -11.20 -3.11
N CYS A 34 0.30 -11.66 -2.62
CA CYS A 34 -0.98 -10.95 -2.80
C CYS A 34 -0.94 -9.54 -2.20
N ARG A 35 -0.37 -9.38 -1.00
CA ARG A 35 -0.21 -8.06 -0.37
C ARG A 35 0.67 -7.15 -1.22
N THR A 36 1.77 -7.66 -1.77
CA THR A 36 2.65 -6.88 -2.65
C THR A 36 1.91 -6.45 -3.92
N ASP A 37 1.13 -7.33 -4.54
CA ASP A 37 0.32 -7.00 -5.72
C ASP A 37 -0.72 -5.92 -5.41
N MET A 38 -1.43 -6.05 -4.29
CA MET A 38 -2.39 -5.04 -3.85
C MET A 38 -1.72 -3.69 -3.64
N MET A 39 -0.56 -3.67 -3.00
CA MET A 39 0.23 -2.44 -2.82
C MET A 39 0.64 -1.84 -4.17
N MET A 40 1.19 -2.64 -5.09
CA MET A 40 1.61 -2.16 -6.42
C MET A 40 0.44 -1.58 -7.22
N ILE A 41 -0.70 -2.27 -7.24
CA ILE A 41 -1.90 -1.82 -7.96
C ILE A 41 -2.41 -0.51 -7.35
N ALA A 42 -2.55 -0.43 -6.04
CA ALA A 42 -3.03 0.80 -5.38
C ALA A 42 -2.06 1.96 -5.61
N LEU A 43 -0.76 1.76 -5.41
CA LEU A 43 0.26 2.81 -5.55
C LEU A 43 0.39 3.33 -6.98
N ASN A 44 0.19 2.49 -7.99
CA ASN A 44 0.18 2.92 -9.40
C ASN A 44 -1.03 3.79 -9.75
N ASN A 45 -2.11 3.74 -8.97
CA ASN A 45 -3.31 4.55 -9.16
C ASN A 45 -3.39 5.75 -8.21
N LEU A 46 -2.44 5.89 -7.28
CA LEU A 46 -2.35 7.01 -6.35
C LEU A 46 -1.26 8.00 -6.78
N PRO A 47 -1.46 9.31 -6.60
CA PRO A 47 -0.39 10.28 -6.86
C PRO A 47 0.77 10.03 -5.89
N PRO A 48 2.02 9.83 -6.36
CA PRO A 48 3.14 9.58 -5.47
C PRO A 48 3.44 10.83 -4.63
N ARG A 49 3.74 10.63 -3.35
CA ARG A 49 4.03 11.71 -2.40
C ARG A 49 5.38 11.48 -1.75
N TYR A 50 6.44 11.94 -2.40
CA TYR A 50 7.79 11.80 -1.87
C TYR A 50 8.12 12.82 -0.80
N VAL A 51 8.65 12.36 0.33
CA VAL A 51 9.14 13.20 1.42
C VAL A 51 10.56 12.79 1.83
N SER A 52 11.36 13.75 2.28
CA SER A 52 12.62 13.46 2.95
C SER A 52 12.34 12.86 4.32
N THR A 53 12.97 11.73 4.61
CA THR A 53 12.81 11.00 5.85
C THR A 53 13.89 11.45 6.85
N HIS A 54 13.45 11.95 8.01
CA HIS A 54 14.27 12.03 9.21
C HIS A 54 13.93 10.81 10.07
N LYS A 55 14.94 10.23 10.75
CA LYS A 55 14.83 8.96 11.50
C LYS A 55 13.69 8.88 12.55
N GLY A 56 13.02 9.99 12.91
CA GLY A 56 11.98 10.03 13.94
C GLY A 56 10.56 10.44 13.48
N ASP A 57 10.38 10.98 12.28
CA ASP A 57 9.11 11.66 11.90
C ASP A 57 8.19 10.85 10.99
N VAL A 58 8.59 9.64 10.60
CA VAL A 58 7.89 8.87 9.55
C VAL A 58 6.47 8.53 10.01
N LEU A 59 6.30 7.93 11.18
CA LEU A 59 4.97 7.47 11.64
C LEU A 59 3.96 8.62 11.85
N ASN A 60 4.37 9.79 12.32
CA ASN A 60 3.45 10.92 12.48
C ASN A 60 3.03 11.51 11.12
N ARG A 61 3.93 11.44 10.13
CA ARG A 61 3.59 11.80 8.74
C ARG A 61 2.65 10.74 8.12
N ALA A 62 2.76 9.47 8.56
CA ALA A 62 1.77 8.36 8.58
C ALA A 62 0.36 8.82 8.48
N GLU A 63 -0.10 8.97 9.71
CA GLU A 63 -1.43 9.23 10.12
C GLU A 63 -1.86 10.57 9.53
N GLY A 64 -0.99 11.59 9.52
CA GLY A 64 -1.30 12.89 8.92
C GLY A 64 -1.62 12.82 7.42
N MET A 65 -0.82 12.09 6.63
CA MET A 65 -1.05 11.97 5.19
C MET A 65 -2.17 10.99 4.87
N GLU A 66 -2.29 9.89 5.62
CA GLU A 66 -3.43 8.98 5.50
C GLU A 66 -4.74 9.73 5.77
N LEU A 67 -4.83 10.53 6.84
CA LEU A 67 -6.00 11.36 7.12
C LEU A 67 -6.33 12.35 5.99
N GLN A 68 -5.30 12.95 5.39
CA GLN A 68 -5.49 13.89 4.29
C GLN A 68 -6.02 13.20 3.02
N TYR A 69 -5.62 11.96 2.76
CA TYR A 69 -5.93 11.23 1.53
C TYR A 69 -6.81 9.99 1.76
N GLU A 70 -7.50 9.92 2.90
CA GLU A 70 -8.14 8.68 3.37
C GLU A 70 -9.09 8.09 2.34
N VAL A 71 -9.91 8.93 1.69
CA VAL A 71 -10.89 8.49 0.69
C VAL A 71 -10.22 7.89 -0.54
N GLU A 72 -9.16 8.53 -1.06
CA GLU A 72 -8.41 8.03 -2.23
C GLU A 72 -7.68 6.74 -1.89
N VAL A 73 -6.98 6.71 -0.75
CA VAL A 73 -6.25 5.53 -0.27
C VAL A 73 -7.21 4.36 -0.04
N LEU A 74 -8.35 4.60 0.62
CA LEU A 74 -9.38 3.59 0.83
C LEU A 74 -9.89 3.05 -0.50
N THR A 75 -10.25 3.93 -1.43
CA THR A 75 -10.83 3.55 -2.73
C THR A 75 -9.88 2.67 -3.53
N GLU A 76 -8.63 3.10 -3.70
CA GLU A 76 -7.65 2.34 -4.48
C GLU A 76 -7.18 1.08 -3.75
N THR A 77 -7.14 1.08 -2.41
CA THR A 77 -6.82 -0.14 -1.64
C THR A 77 -7.91 -1.19 -1.80
N VAL A 78 -9.19 -0.83 -1.62
CA VAL A 78 -10.33 -1.75 -1.80
C VAL A 78 -10.37 -2.28 -3.23
N ARG A 79 -10.15 -1.40 -4.23
CA ARG A 79 -10.08 -1.80 -5.63
C ARG A 79 -8.95 -2.80 -5.89
N ALA A 80 -7.77 -2.56 -5.33
CA ALA A 80 -6.64 -3.47 -5.46
C ALA A 80 -6.91 -4.83 -4.80
N MET A 81 -7.54 -4.85 -3.62
CA MET A 81 -7.98 -6.08 -2.96
C MET A 81 -8.92 -6.89 -3.84
N GLN A 82 -9.93 -6.25 -4.46
CA GLN A 82 -10.87 -6.91 -5.36
C GLN A 82 -10.20 -7.49 -6.62
N ILE A 83 -9.25 -6.76 -7.20
CA ILE A 83 -8.52 -7.23 -8.39
C ILE A 83 -7.69 -8.48 -8.05
N VAL A 84 -6.94 -8.45 -6.95
CA VAL A 84 -6.08 -9.56 -6.54
C VAL A 84 -6.89 -10.76 -6.07
N ASP A 85 -8.02 -10.55 -5.40
CA ASP A 85 -8.95 -11.62 -5.00
C ASP A 85 -9.52 -12.37 -6.21
N GLY A 86 -9.90 -11.62 -7.26
CA GLY A 86 -10.44 -12.22 -8.49
C GLY A 86 -9.42 -13.04 -9.29
N GLN A 87 -8.12 -12.75 -9.15
CA GLN A 87 -7.08 -13.45 -9.91
C GLN A 87 -5.71 -13.46 -9.19
N PRO A 88 -5.56 -14.19 -8.07
CA PRO A 88 -4.37 -14.06 -7.25
C PRO A 88 -3.14 -14.67 -7.93
N HIS A 89 -1.96 -14.08 -7.71
CA HIS A 89 -0.68 -14.56 -8.27
C HIS A 89 0.05 -15.54 -7.35
N HIS A 90 -0.36 -15.67 -6.10
CA HIS A 90 0.26 -16.62 -5.16
C HIS A 90 0.11 -18.08 -5.66
N GLY A 91 1.22 -18.75 -5.95
CA GLY A 91 1.19 -20.08 -6.56
C GLY A 91 1.37 -20.10 -8.09
N ARG A 92 1.63 -18.94 -8.71
CA ARG A 92 2.30 -18.88 -10.01
C ARG A 92 3.81 -18.83 -9.78
N ASP A 93 4.57 -19.57 -10.59
CA ASP A 93 6.03 -19.48 -10.62
C ASP A 93 6.44 -18.07 -11.06
N GLU A 94 7.65 -17.61 -10.68
CA GLU A 94 8.11 -16.21 -10.85
C GLU A 94 8.18 -15.72 -12.30
N GLU A 95 7.97 -16.61 -13.27
CA GLU A 95 7.96 -16.32 -14.71
C GLU A 95 6.56 -15.98 -15.26
N GLY A 96 5.52 -16.00 -14.43
CA GLY A 96 4.13 -15.79 -14.85
C GLY A 96 3.76 -14.33 -15.14
N LEU A 97 4.23 -13.80 -16.27
CA LEU A 97 3.55 -12.73 -17.02
C LEU A 97 2.21 -13.24 -17.57
#